data_AF-A0AA36N3E3-F1
#
_entry.id   AF-A0AA36N3E3-F1
#
_cell.length_a   1.000
_cell.length_b   1.000
_cell.length_c   1.000
_cell.angle_alpha   90.00
_cell.angle_beta   90.00
_cell.angle_gamma   90.00
#
_symmetry.space_group_name_H-M   'P 1'
#
loop_
_entity.id
_entity.type
_entity.pdbx_description
1 polymer ?
#
loop_
_entity_poly.entity_id
_entity_poly.type
_entity_poly.pdbx_seq_one_letter_code
_entity_poly.pdbx_strand_id
1 'polypeptide(L)'
;FPTLKHGHPLDLDEYKGKKELRDLERFLQELQPVCTVEEQSFCSAAEKKLIKKFQKTSVPALEEVIEELAAEKRKVEAEYSLFKDNLLGTLTKAGQQKDKDVSAAPGQEKAKIEEDFRKFVDGLTAQHDAKEAETKAALTKLKRRGLALARSVQANRKPRSDL
;
A
#
# COMPACT_ATOMS: atom_id res chain seq x y z
N PHE A 1 16.43 4.83 1.02
CA PHE A 1 16.25 5.40 -0.33
C PHE A 1 14.95 6.17 -0.40
N PRO A 2 14.87 7.33 -1.09
CA PRO A 2 13.65 8.12 -1.13
C PRO A 2 12.56 7.42 -1.95
N THR A 3 11.33 7.41 -1.42
CA THR A 3 10.12 6.95 -2.12
C THR A 3 9.48 8.14 -2.83
N LEU A 4 9.24 8.02 -4.13
CA LEU A 4 8.54 9.03 -4.92
C LEU A 4 7.04 8.71 -4.92
N LYS A 5 6.19 9.71 -4.72
CA LYS A 5 4.74 9.56 -4.66
C LYS A 5 4.04 10.56 -5.58
N HIS A 6 2.86 10.21 -6.09
CA HIS A 6 2.07 11.03 -7.00
C HIS A 6 0.56 10.84 -6.78
N GLY A 7 -0.27 11.65 -7.46
CA GLY A 7 -1.73 11.53 -7.43
C GLY A 7 -2.41 12.43 -6.39
N HIS A 8 -3.52 11.97 -5.83
CA HIS A 8 -4.36 12.78 -4.94
C HIS A 8 -3.70 12.99 -3.56
N PRO A 9 -3.66 14.22 -2.99
CA PRO A 9 -2.97 14.49 -1.71
C PRO A 9 -3.42 13.61 -0.54
N LEU A 10 -4.71 13.24 -0.51
CA LEU A 10 -5.31 12.40 0.53
C LEU A 10 -5.19 10.89 0.28
N ASP A 11 -4.66 10.46 -0.88
CA ASP A 11 -4.41 9.05 -1.22
C ASP A 11 -3.35 8.93 -2.32
N LEU A 12 -2.10 9.24 -1.95
CA LEU A 12 -0.97 9.19 -2.86
C LEU A 12 -0.61 7.76 -3.27
N ASP A 13 -0.24 7.59 -4.54
CA ASP A 13 0.32 6.37 -5.10
C ASP A 13 1.84 6.43 -5.12
N GLU A 14 2.48 5.27 -4.92
CA GLU A 14 3.93 5.14 -5.05
C GLU A 14 4.33 4.98 -6.51
N TYR A 15 5.30 5.79 -6.95
CA TYR A 15 5.91 5.62 -8.26
C TYR A 15 6.76 4.35 -8.28
N LYS A 16 6.30 3.35 -9.04
CA LYS A 16 7.00 2.06 -9.22
C LYS A 16 7.87 1.99 -10.48
N GLY A 17 7.98 3.09 -11.24
CA GLY A 17 8.81 3.15 -12.43
C GLY A 17 10.30 3.36 -12.12
N LYS A 18 11.12 3.38 -13.18
CA LYS A 18 12.55 3.68 -13.08
C LYS A 18 12.77 5.14 -12.69
N LYS A 19 13.76 5.39 -11.83
CA LYS A 19 14.10 6.74 -11.33
C LYS A 19 15.15 7.44 -12.20
N GLU A 20 15.26 7.05 -13.46
CA GLU A 20 16.10 7.73 -14.45
C GLU A 20 15.36 8.96 -14.98
N LEU A 21 16.09 10.05 -15.27
CA LEU A 21 15.51 11.32 -15.70
C LEU A 21 14.51 11.15 -16.85
N ARG A 22 14.88 10.37 -17.88
CA ARG A 22 14.05 10.13 -19.06
C ARG A 22 12.74 9.39 -18.75
N ASP A 23 12.77 8.44 -17.82
CA ASP A 23 11.56 7.70 -17.42
C ASP A 23 10.65 8.57 -16.57
N LEU A 24 11.22 9.38 -15.68
CA LEU A 24 10.48 10.36 -14.90
C LEU A 24 9.83 11.41 -15.80
N GLU A 25 10.54 11.97 -16.77
CA GLU A 25 9.99 12.92 -17.75
C GLU A 25 8.80 12.34 -18.51
N ARG A 26 8.90 11.08 -18.94
CA ARG A 26 7.79 10.39 -19.62
C ARG A 26 6.60 10.19 -18.69
N PHE A 27 6.84 9.77 -17.46
CA PHE A 27 5.79 9.62 -16.47
C PHE A 27 5.07 10.96 -16.19
N LEU A 28 5.81 12.06 -16.10
CA LEU A 28 5.24 13.39 -15.89
C LEU A 28 4.33 13.82 -17.07
N GLN A 29 4.60 13.36 -18.29
CA GLN A 29 3.73 13.63 -19.46
C GLN A 29 2.41 12.85 -19.41
N GLU A 30 2.38 11.71 -18.71
CA GLU A 30 1.18 10.89 -18.53
C GLU A 30 0.33 11.33 -17.33
N LEU A 31 0.88 12.15 -16.44
CA LEU A 31 0.15 12.66 -15.28
C LEU A 31 -1.00 13.56 -15.71
N GLN A 32 -2.19 13.17 -15.32
CA GLN A 32 -3.39 13.98 -15.48
C GLN A 32 -3.63 14.83 -14.22
N PRO A 33 -4.30 15.99 -14.37
CA PRO A 33 -4.80 16.73 -13.22
C PRO A 33 -5.64 15.82 -12.32
N VAL A 34 -5.49 16.01 -11.01
CA VAL A 34 -6.18 15.19 -10.02
C VAL A 34 -7.68 15.47 -10.11
N CYS A 35 -8.49 14.42 -10.07
CA CYS A 35 -9.93 14.51 -9.88
C CYS A 35 -10.25 15.23 -8.55
N THR A 36 -10.92 16.38 -8.59
CA THR A 36 -11.33 17.13 -7.40
C THR A 36 -12.85 17.33 -7.37
N VAL A 37 -13.37 17.77 -6.21
CA VAL A 37 -14.79 18.07 -6.03
C VAL A 37 -15.22 19.26 -6.89
N GLU A 38 -14.34 20.26 -7.00
CA GLU A 38 -14.55 21.50 -7.76
C GLU A 38 -14.34 21.30 -9.27
N GLU A 39 -13.31 20.56 -9.68
CA GLU A 39 -12.98 20.29 -11.07
C GLU A 39 -13.12 18.80 -11.40
N GLN A 40 -14.30 18.44 -11.88
CA GLN A 40 -14.65 17.06 -12.18
C GLN A 40 -14.31 16.62 -13.62
N SER A 41 -13.79 17.49 -14.49
CA SER A 41 -13.51 17.14 -15.90
C SER A 41 -12.54 15.96 -16.02
N PHE A 42 -11.61 15.84 -15.08
CA PHE A 42 -10.61 14.78 -15.02
C PHE A 42 -11.04 13.55 -14.19
N CYS A 43 -12.23 13.58 -13.59
CA CYS A 43 -12.77 12.45 -12.85
C CYS A 43 -13.38 11.40 -13.79
N SER A 44 -13.12 10.13 -13.48
CA SER A 44 -13.82 9.00 -14.09
C SER A 44 -15.32 9.01 -13.75
N ALA A 45 -16.12 8.27 -14.53
CA ALA A 45 -17.55 8.13 -14.27
C ALA A 45 -17.87 7.53 -12.88
N ALA A 46 -17.00 6.65 -12.37
CA ALA A 46 -17.14 6.07 -11.04
C ALA A 46 -16.88 7.11 -9.94
N GLU A 47 -15.82 7.91 -10.08
CA GLU A 47 -15.48 8.95 -9.11
C GLU A 47 -16.55 10.05 -9.06
N LYS A 48 -17.07 10.48 -10.22
CA LYS A 48 -18.20 11.43 -10.29
C LYS A 48 -19.43 10.92 -9.55
N LYS A 49 -19.74 9.61 -9.65
CA LYS A 49 -20.85 8.99 -8.92
C LYS A 49 -20.60 9.01 -7.41
N LEU A 50 -19.37 8.71 -6.97
CA LEU A 50 -18.99 8.75 -5.56
C LEU A 50 -19.06 10.17 -4.99
N ILE A 51 -18.52 11.18 -5.70
CA ILE A 51 -18.62 12.58 -5.29
C ILE A 51 -20.07 12.99 -5.10
N LYS A 52 -20.94 12.73 -6.09
CA LYS A 52 -22.38 13.02 -6.00
C LYS A 52 -23.06 12.29 -4.84
N LYS A 53 -22.66 11.04 -4.56
CA LYS A 53 -23.16 10.28 -3.40
C LYS A 53 -22.76 10.97 -2.09
N PHE A 54 -21.47 11.26 -1.91
CA PHE A 54 -20.94 11.86 -0.68
C PHE A 54 -21.45 13.29 -0.46
N GLN A 55 -21.70 14.06 -1.53
CA GLN A 55 -22.33 15.37 -1.45
C GLN A 55 -23.76 15.31 -0.90
N LYS A 56 -24.49 14.21 -1.17
CA LYS A 56 -25.85 13.97 -0.67
C LYS A 56 -25.89 13.38 0.74
N THR A 57 -24.81 12.74 1.18
CA THR A 57 -24.67 12.24 2.56
C THR A 57 -24.60 13.42 3.55
N SER A 58 -25.15 13.30 4.75
CA SER A 58 -24.96 14.34 5.79
C SER A 58 -23.50 14.40 6.25
N VAL A 59 -23.03 15.53 6.79
CA VAL A 59 -21.65 15.64 7.28
C VAL A 59 -21.35 14.61 8.38
N PRO A 60 -22.22 14.37 9.38
CA PRO A 60 -21.98 13.34 10.39
C PRO A 60 -21.88 11.93 9.81
N ALA A 61 -22.79 11.56 8.90
CA ALA A 61 -22.75 10.24 8.27
C ALA A 61 -21.53 10.09 7.33
N LEU A 62 -21.04 11.20 6.74
CA LEU A 62 -19.81 11.17 5.94
C LEU A 62 -18.57 10.97 6.83
N GLU A 63 -18.56 11.53 8.03
CA GLU A 63 -17.51 11.32 9.03
C GLU A 63 -17.44 9.85 9.47
N GLU A 64 -18.59 9.23 9.75
CA GLU A 64 -18.67 7.79 10.05
C GLU A 64 -18.10 6.91 8.92
N VAL A 65 -18.46 7.22 7.66
CA VAL A 65 -17.93 6.53 6.49
C VAL A 65 -16.42 6.69 6.37
N ILE A 66 -15.90 7.90 6.65
CA ILE A 66 -14.45 8.17 6.59
C ILE A 66 -13.72 7.37 7.67
N GLU A 67 -14.24 7.35 8.89
CA GLU A 67 -13.64 6.61 10.00
C GLU A 67 -13.65 5.10 9.76
N GLU A 68 -14.77 4.55 9.26
CA GLU A 68 -14.86 3.12 8.91
C GLU A 68 -13.80 2.76 7.87
N LEU A 69 -13.74 3.49 6.75
CA LEU A 69 -12.78 3.26 5.67
C LEU A 69 -11.33 3.46 6.12
N ALA A 70 -11.08 4.46 6.97
CA ALA A 70 -9.75 4.72 7.52
C ALA A 70 -9.31 3.62 8.49
N ALA A 71 -10.22 3.13 9.34
CA ALA A 71 -9.97 2.01 10.24
C ALA A 71 -9.69 0.72 9.45
N GLU A 72 -10.45 0.45 8.39
CA GLU A 72 -10.25 -0.70 7.53
C GLU A 72 -8.88 -0.64 6.81
N LYS A 73 -8.51 0.52 6.28
CA LYS A 73 -7.18 0.75 5.69
C LYS A 73 -6.06 0.52 6.71
N ARG A 74 -6.19 1.10 7.91
CA ARG A 74 -5.22 0.92 9.00
C ARG A 74 -5.08 -0.55 9.40
N LYS A 75 -6.17 -1.31 9.49
CA LYS A 75 -6.13 -2.75 9.80
C LYS A 75 -5.34 -3.52 8.75
N VAL A 76 -5.63 -3.29 7.46
CA VAL A 76 -4.90 -3.95 6.36
C VAL A 76 -3.40 -3.62 6.39
N GLU A 77 -3.04 -2.36 6.63
CA GLU A 77 -1.63 -1.93 6.75
C GLU A 77 -0.95 -2.52 7.99
N ALA A 78 -1.65 -2.59 9.12
CA ALA A 78 -1.13 -3.17 10.36
C ALA A 78 -0.90 -4.69 10.25
N GLU A 79 -1.84 -5.42 9.66
CA GLU A 79 -1.68 -6.86 9.38
C GLU A 79 -0.47 -7.14 8.50
N TYR A 80 -0.27 -6.32 7.45
CA TYR A 80 0.90 -6.45 6.60
C TYR A 80 2.22 -6.12 7.32
N SER A 81 2.22 -5.11 8.21
CA SER A 81 3.38 -4.80 9.03
C SER A 81 3.76 -5.96 9.95
N LEU A 82 2.77 -6.50 10.70
CA LEU A 82 2.98 -7.64 11.60
C LEU A 82 3.47 -8.87 10.84
N PHE A 83 2.92 -9.11 9.65
CA PHE A 83 3.38 -10.18 8.78
C PHE A 83 4.87 -10.03 8.40
N LYS A 84 5.30 -8.84 7.98
CA LYS A 84 6.71 -8.57 7.64
C LYS A 84 7.64 -8.75 8.84
N ASP A 85 7.23 -8.27 10.01
CA ASP A 85 8.03 -8.39 11.23
C ASP A 85 8.21 -9.87 11.63
N ASN A 86 7.14 -10.66 11.53
CA ASN A 86 7.19 -12.10 11.77
C ASN A 86 8.08 -12.84 10.76
N LEU A 87 8.00 -12.45 9.48
CA LEU A 87 8.81 -13.04 8.41
C LEU A 87 10.29 -12.74 8.60
N LEU A 88 10.62 -11.49 8.95
CA LEU A 88 11.99 -11.07 9.27
C LEU A 88 12.54 -11.80 10.51
N GLY A 89 11.72 -11.94 11.56
CA GLY A 89 12.08 -12.70 12.75
C GLY A 89 12.36 -14.18 12.45
N THR A 90 11.56 -14.78 11.57
CA THR A 90 11.70 -16.17 11.12
C THR A 90 12.99 -16.36 10.30
N LEU A 91 13.26 -15.45 9.35
CA LEU A 91 14.50 -15.46 8.57
C LEU A 91 15.75 -15.29 9.44
N THR A 92 15.70 -14.39 10.43
CA THR A 92 16.82 -14.15 11.35
C THR A 92 17.17 -15.39 12.17
N LYS A 93 16.14 -16.04 12.75
CA LYS A 93 16.33 -17.28 13.52
C LYS A 93 16.88 -18.42 12.65
N ALA A 94 16.33 -18.60 11.45
CA ALA A 94 16.82 -19.61 10.51
C ALA A 94 18.27 -19.35 10.09
N GLY A 95 18.65 -18.08 9.87
CA GLY A 95 20.03 -17.70 9.55
C GLY A 95 21.00 -18.05 10.68
N GLN A 96 20.66 -17.70 11.93
CA GLN A 96 21.46 -18.05 13.10
C GLN A 96 21.59 -19.57 13.28
N GLN A 97 20.51 -20.32 13.01
CA GLN A 97 20.52 -21.76 13.11
C GLN A 97 21.41 -22.37 12.02
N LYS A 98 21.25 -21.92 10.76
CA LYS A 98 22.11 -22.32 9.64
C LYS A 98 23.59 -22.07 9.94
N ASP A 99 23.95 -20.91 10.51
CA ASP A 99 25.34 -20.61 10.86
C ASP A 99 25.90 -21.58 11.93
N LYS A 100 25.09 -21.94 12.93
CA LYS A 100 25.45 -22.97 13.93
C LYS A 100 25.62 -24.34 13.28
N ASP A 101 24.69 -24.75 12.44
CA ASP A 101 24.70 -26.07 11.80
C ASP A 101 25.89 -26.20 10.83
N VAL A 102 26.17 -25.17 10.03
CA VAL A 102 27.34 -25.13 9.13
C VAL A 102 28.66 -25.16 9.91
N SER A 103 28.71 -24.57 11.11
CA SER A 103 29.91 -24.61 11.96
C SER A 103 30.18 -26.01 12.54
N ALA A 104 29.14 -26.80 12.76
CA ALA A 104 29.21 -28.14 13.33
C ALA A 104 29.33 -29.28 12.28
N ALA A 105 28.96 -29.00 11.03
CA ALA A 105 28.87 -30.01 9.97
C ALA A 105 30.19 -30.25 9.19
N PRO A 106 30.49 -31.48 8.73
CA PRO A 106 31.55 -31.77 7.77
C PRO A 106 31.12 -31.49 6.30
N GLY A 107 32.11 -31.34 5.41
CA GLY A 107 32.01 -30.91 4.00
C GLY A 107 30.66 -31.06 3.27
N GLN A 108 30.26 -32.28 2.89
CA GLN A 108 29.04 -32.53 2.10
C GLN A 108 27.73 -32.15 2.81
N GLU A 109 27.71 -32.14 4.14
CA GLU A 109 26.53 -31.79 4.93
C GLU A 109 26.31 -30.27 4.95
N LYS A 110 27.39 -29.47 4.89
CA LYS A 110 27.30 -28.01 4.72
C LYS A 110 26.56 -27.60 3.44
N ALA A 111 26.86 -28.26 2.33
CA ALA A 111 26.21 -28.00 1.04
C ALA A 111 24.70 -28.28 1.10
N LYS A 112 24.29 -29.35 1.82
CA LYS A 112 22.87 -29.65 2.03
C LYS A 112 22.19 -28.61 2.92
N ILE A 113 22.85 -28.19 4.01
CA ILE A 113 22.33 -27.14 4.91
C ILE A 113 22.12 -25.82 4.15
N GLU A 114 23.06 -25.44 3.27
CA GLU A 114 22.92 -24.25 2.43
C GLU A 114 21.79 -24.38 1.40
N GLU A 115 21.64 -25.55 0.78
CA GLU A 115 20.55 -25.82 -0.16
C GLU A 115 19.18 -25.75 0.52
N ASP A 116 19.04 -26.36 1.69
CA ASP A 116 17.80 -26.36 2.47
C ASP A 116 17.47 -24.95 2.99
N PHE A 117 18.47 -24.20 3.44
CA PHE A 117 18.28 -22.80 3.81
C PHE A 117 17.86 -21.94 2.61
N ARG A 118 18.43 -22.17 1.42
CA ARG A 118 18.01 -21.47 0.21
C ARG A 118 16.55 -21.76 -0.13
N LYS A 119 16.12 -23.03 -0.11
CA LYS A 119 14.71 -23.41 -0.32
C LYS A 119 13.78 -22.77 0.71
N PHE A 120 14.24 -22.68 1.96
CA PHE A 120 13.50 -21.99 3.02
C PHE A 120 13.35 -20.49 2.73
N VAL A 121 14.43 -19.80 2.33
CA VAL A 121 14.38 -18.39 1.92
C VAL A 121 13.46 -18.18 0.73
N ASP A 122 13.57 -19.02 -0.31
CA ASP A 122 12.69 -18.96 -1.48
C ASP A 122 11.21 -19.13 -1.08
N GLY A 123 10.92 -20.02 -0.13
CA GLY A 123 9.58 -20.21 0.43
C GLY A 123 9.07 -19.00 1.21
N LEU A 124 9.92 -18.33 2.00
CA LEU A 124 9.57 -17.08 2.67
C LEU A 124 9.34 -15.94 1.68
N THR A 125 10.17 -15.82 0.65
CA THR A 125 9.99 -14.82 -0.41
C THR A 125 8.65 -15.02 -1.12
N ALA A 126 8.28 -16.26 -1.44
CA ALA A 126 6.97 -16.54 -2.05
C ALA A 126 5.79 -16.15 -1.13
N GLN A 127 5.91 -16.38 0.18
CA GLN A 127 4.90 -15.93 1.15
C GLN A 127 4.80 -14.40 1.20
N HIS A 128 5.93 -13.72 1.17
CA HIS A 128 5.97 -12.25 1.14
C HIS A 128 5.24 -11.71 -0.09
N ASP A 129 5.58 -12.21 -1.27
CA ASP A 129 5.02 -11.73 -2.53
C ASP A 129 3.51 -11.99 -2.62
N ALA A 130 3.07 -13.16 -2.16
CA ALA A 130 1.65 -13.49 -2.07
C ALA A 130 0.91 -12.52 -1.13
N LYS A 131 1.47 -12.24 0.06
CA LYS A 131 0.85 -11.33 1.02
C LYS A 131 0.85 -9.88 0.52
N GLU A 132 1.93 -9.43 -0.11
CA GLU A 132 1.98 -8.09 -0.73
C GLU A 132 0.88 -7.95 -1.80
N ALA A 133 0.69 -8.97 -2.64
CA ALA A 133 -0.35 -8.98 -3.66
C ALA A 133 -1.77 -8.92 -3.05
N GLU A 134 -2.04 -9.70 -2.01
CA GLU A 134 -3.31 -9.65 -1.25
C GLU A 134 -3.55 -8.26 -0.65
N THR A 135 -2.56 -7.71 0.06
CA THR A 135 -2.62 -6.39 0.68
C THR A 135 -2.86 -5.31 -0.37
N LYS A 136 -2.16 -5.36 -1.50
CA LYS A 136 -2.37 -4.41 -2.62
C LYS A 136 -3.77 -4.50 -3.20
N ALA A 137 -4.31 -5.70 -3.35
CA ALA A 137 -5.67 -5.90 -3.84
C ALA A 137 -6.71 -5.36 -2.85
N ALA A 138 -6.52 -5.60 -1.54
CA ALA A 138 -7.37 -5.05 -0.49
C ALA A 138 -7.34 -3.52 -0.47
N LEU A 139 -6.15 -2.92 -0.48
CA LEU A 139 -5.99 -1.46 -0.55
C LEU A 139 -6.64 -0.88 -1.81
N THR A 140 -6.50 -1.53 -2.97
CA THR A 140 -7.15 -1.07 -4.21
C THR A 140 -8.68 -1.09 -4.12
N LYS A 141 -9.26 -2.12 -3.48
CA LYS A 141 -10.71 -2.16 -3.21
C LYS A 141 -11.13 -1.01 -2.29
N LEU A 142 -10.36 -0.73 -1.23
CA LEU A 142 -10.60 0.40 -0.33
C LEU A 142 -10.49 1.75 -1.06
N LYS A 143 -9.49 1.93 -1.92
CA LYS A 143 -9.34 3.13 -2.76
C LYS A 143 -10.57 3.36 -3.63
N ARG A 144 -11.09 2.30 -4.26
CA ARG A 144 -12.32 2.36 -5.07
C ARG A 144 -13.58 2.69 -4.27
N ARG A 145 -13.59 2.48 -2.95
CA ARG A 145 -14.68 2.95 -2.06
C ARG A 145 -14.65 4.47 -1.86
N GLY A 146 -13.58 5.15 -2.28
CA GLY A 146 -13.54 6.60 -2.39
C GLY A 146 -13.18 7.34 -1.10
N LEU A 147 -12.36 6.76 -0.21
CA LEU A 147 -11.93 7.42 1.04
C LEU A 147 -11.36 8.83 0.80
N ALA A 148 -10.49 9.00 -0.21
CA ALA A 148 -9.95 10.32 -0.56
C ALA A 148 -11.03 11.31 -1.02
N LEU A 149 -11.99 10.84 -1.82
CA LEU A 149 -13.12 11.65 -2.30
C LEU A 149 -14.06 12.01 -1.16
N ALA A 150 -14.34 11.08 -0.24
CA ALA A 150 -15.14 11.34 0.96
C ALA A 150 -14.51 12.43 1.82
N ARG A 151 -13.20 12.33 2.10
CA ARG A 151 -12.45 13.37 2.83
C ARG A 151 -12.42 14.70 2.07
N SER A 152 -12.25 14.68 0.76
CA SER A 152 -12.27 15.88 -0.08
C SER A 152 -13.63 16.58 -0.05
N VAL A 153 -14.74 15.82 -0.16
CA VAL A 153 -16.11 16.34 -0.06
C VAL A 153 -16.38 16.88 1.34
N GLN A 154 -15.93 16.19 2.39
CA GLN A 154 -16.09 16.67 3.76
C GLN A 154 -15.35 17.99 3.98
N ALA A 155 -14.09 18.09 3.54
CA ALA A 155 -13.27 19.31 3.65
C ALA A 155 -13.88 20.50 2.89
N ASN A 156 -14.48 20.26 1.71
CA ASN A 156 -15.19 21.29 0.95
C ASN A 156 -16.49 21.77 1.63
N ARG A 157 -17.06 20.99 2.53
CA ARG A 157 -18.35 21.29 3.20
C ARG A 157 -18.19 21.81 4.62
N LYS A 158 -17.06 21.55 5.28
CA LYS A 158 -16.76 22.13 6.59
C LYS A 158 -16.51 23.64 6.41
N PRO A 159 -17.17 24.52 7.18
CA PRO A 159 -16.91 25.95 7.12
C PRO A 159 -15.45 26.23 7.50
N ARG A 160 -14.87 27.31 6.98
CA ARG A 160 -13.46 27.69 7.22
C ARG A 160 -13.08 27.86 8.70
N SER A 161 -14.04 27.98 9.61
CA SER A 161 -13.83 28.01 11.06
C SER A 161 -13.49 26.64 11.66
N ASP A 162 -13.78 25.55 10.94
CA ASP A 162 -13.73 24.17 11.43
C ASP A 162 -12.65 23.33 10.68
N LEU A 163 -11.82 23.98 9.87
CA LEU A 163 -10.65 23.44 9.15
C LEU A 163 -9.36 23.79 9.88
#